data_AF-A0A838VAX7-F1
#
_entry.id   AF-A0A838VAX7-F1
#
_cell.length_a   1.000
_cell.length_b   1.000
_cell.length_c   1.000
_cell.angle_alpha   90.00
_cell.angle_beta   90.00
_cell.angle_gamma   90.00
#
_symmetry.space_group_name_H-M   'P 1'
#
loop_
_entity.id
_entity.type
_entity.pdbx_description
1 polymer ?
#
loop_
_entity_poly.entity_id
_entity_poly.type
_entity_poly.pdbx_seq_one_letter_code
_entity_poly.pdbx_strand_id
1 'polypeptide(L)'
;MSDADDRVILSHWLPPRQGIVPQIRIGRRWVSVLWALPIGAVLLILMIALAQSLRELPSIQAFIKHYPGIAQSAPSVDSGFPWWLRLQHFLNMIFMMFIIRAGIQILADHPRLYWKRDCTPGTDWFRFQRPVPEGRVWTAKD
;
A
#
# COMPACT_ATOMS: atom_id res chain seq x y z
N MET A 1 -37.75 42.51 -1.86
CA MET A 1 -37.00 42.00 -3.02
C MET A 1 -35.75 41.33 -2.50
N SER A 2 -35.72 40.01 -2.46
CA SER A 2 -34.49 39.21 -2.49
C SER A 2 -34.94 37.81 -2.87
N ASP A 3 -35.08 37.62 -4.17
CA ASP A 3 -35.27 36.33 -4.80
C ASP A 3 -33.98 35.55 -4.61
N ALA A 4 -33.92 34.76 -3.54
CA ALA A 4 -32.86 33.78 -3.33
C ALA A 4 -33.13 32.62 -4.29
N ASP A 5 -32.82 32.85 -5.57
CA ASP A 5 -32.90 31.85 -6.62
C ASP A 5 -31.79 30.80 -6.37
N ASP A 6 -32.13 29.78 -5.58
CA ASP A 6 -31.26 28.66 -5.19
C ASP A 6 -31.19 27.60 -6.30
N ARG A 7 -31.08 28.07 -7.55
CA ARG A 7 -30.92 27.20 -8.71
C ARG A 7 -29.45 26.86 -8.86
N VAL A 8 -29.12 25.58 -8.70
CA VAL A 8 -27.82 25.05 -9.05
C VAL A 8 -27.59 25.28 -10.54
N ILE A 9 -26.75 26.26 -10.87
CA ILE A 9 -26.35 26.59 -12.24
C ILE A 9 -25.45 25.45 -12.74
N LEU A 10 -26.05 24.46 -13.40
CA LEU A 10 -25.39 23.29 -13.97
C LEU A 10 -24.53 23.60 -15.22
N SER A 11 -24.40 24.86 -15.63
CA SER A 11 -23.65 25.23 -16.84
C SER A 11 -22.13 25.29 -16.64
N HIS A 12 -21.64 25.22 -15.39
CA HIS A 12 -20.21 25.23 -15.07
C HIS A 12 -19.78 23.93 -14.38
N TRP A 13 -19.69 22.84 -15.16
CA TRP A 13 -19.08 21.60 -14.69
C TRP A 13 -17.58 21.84 -14.47
N LEU A 14 -17.09 21.59 -13.24
CA LEU A 14 -15.65 21.50 -13.01
C LEU A 14 -15.07 20.41 -13.93
N PRO A 15 -13.97 20.68 -14.65
CA PRO A 15 -13.39 19.69 -15.55
C PRO A 15 -13.03 18.43 -14.75
N PRO A 16 -13.25 17.22 -15.29
CA PRO A 16 -12.91 15.99 -14.61
C PRO A 16 -11.41 16.00 -14.27
N ARG A 17 -11.10 16.15 -12.98
CA ARG A 17 -9.72 16.09 -12.49
C ARG A 17 -9.26 14.64 -12.53
N GLN A 18 -8.52 14.29 -13.57
CA GLN A 18 -7.90 12.98 -13.70
C GLN A 18 -6.96 12.73 -12.51
N GLY A 19 -7.13 11.58 -11.86
CA GLY A 19 -6.22 11.11 -10.81
C GLY A 19 -4.82 10.95 -11.40
N ILE A 20 -3.81 11.52 -10.74
CA ILE A 20 -2.42 11.38 -11.14
C ILE A 20 -1.86 10.13 -10.46
N VAL A 21 -0.89 9.47 -11.11
CA VAL A 21 -0.14 8.35 -10.54
C VAL A 21 0.38 8.74 -9.15
N PRO A 22 0.17 7.91 -8.10
CA PRO A 22 0.56 8.27 -6.75
C PRO A 22 2.05 8.56 -6.66
N GLN A 23 2.40 9.61 -5.92
CA GLN A 23 3.78 10.01 -5.67
C GLN A 23 4.06 9.95 -4.17
N ILE A 24 5.16 9.32 -3.79
CA ILE A 24 5.67 9.28 -2.42
C ILE A 24 6.78 10.32 -2.31
N ARG A 25 6.75 11.13 -1.25
CA ARG A 25 7.82 12.06 -0.93
C ARG A 25 8.88 11.34 -0.10
N ILE A 26 10.03 11.07 -0.69
CA ILE A 26 11.21 10.55 0.00
C ILE A 26 12.15 11.75 0.24
N GLY A 27 12.09 12.29 1.47
CA GLY A 27 12.84 13.49 1.87
C GLY A 27 12.42 14.76 1.10
N ARG A 28 13.28 15.23 0.21
CA ARG A 28 13.08 16.45 -0.61
C ARG A 28 12.51 16.18 -2.01
N ARG A 29 12.43 14.92 -2.46
CA ARG A 29 12.03 14.56 -3.84
C ARG A 29 10.72 13.79 -3.85
N TRP A 30 9.89 14.09 -4.83
CA TRP A 30 8.68 13.32 -5.15
C TRP A 30 9.06 12.19 -6.11
N VAL A 31 8.91 10.95 -5.66
CA VAL A 31 9.23 9.75 -6.43
C VAL A 31 7.92 9.08 -6.80
N SER A 32 7.76 8.72 -8.08
CA SER A 32 6.58 7.97 -8.54
C SER A 32 6.56 6.59 -7.89
N VAL A 33 5.40 6.17 -7.36
CA VAL A 33 5.19 4.81 -6.83
C VAL A 33 5.52 3.74 -7.87
N LEU A 34 5.43 4.09 -9.16
CA LEU A 34 5.80 3.19 -10.25
C LEU A 34 7.24 2.66 -10.13
N TRP A 35 8.16 3.41 -9.53
CA TRP A 35 9.54 2.98 -9.30
C TRP A 35 9.70 2.00 -8.13
N ALA A 36 8.72 1.90 -7.22
CA ALA A 36 8.79 0.96 -6.11
C ALA A 36 8.82 -0.50 -6.59
N LEU A 37 8.15 -0.80 -7.71
CA LEU A 37 8.10 -2.15 -8.29
C LEU A 37 9.46 -2.60 -8.83
N PRO A 38 10.15 -1.88 -9.75
CA PRO A 38 11.47 -2.28 -10.21
C PRO A 38 12.54 -2.19 -9.10
N ILE A 39 12.49 -1.20 -8.21
CA ILE A 39 13.44 -1.10 -7.09
C ILE A 39 13.27 -2.29 -6.13
N GLY A 40 12.02 -2.63 -5.80
CA GLY A 40 11.71 -3.79 -4.97
C GLY A 40 12.20 -5.09 -5.60
N ALA A 41 12.00 -5.26 -6.91
CA ALA A 41 12.49 -6.43 -7.64
C ALA A 41 14.03 -6.53 -7.61
N VAL A 42 14.75 -5.44 -7.86
CA VAL A 42 16.23 -5.42 -7.81
C VAL A 42 16.74 -5.72 -6.41
N LEU A 43 16.14 -5.12 -5.38
CA LEU A 43 16.50 -5.40 -3.98
C LEU A 43 16.25 -6.86 -3.61
N LEU A 44 15.14 -7.44 -4.06
CA LEU A 44 14.82 -8.84 -3.83
C LEU A 44 15.87 -9.75 -4.50
N ILE A 45 16.23 -9.50 -5.75
CA ILE A 45 17.26 -10.26 -6.47
C ILE A 45 18.61 -10.16 -5.74
N LEU A 46 18.99 -8.96 -5.31
CA LEU A 46 20.25 -8.74 -4.59
C LEU A 46 20.24 -9.45 -3.22
N MET A 47 19.12 -9.43 -2.52
CA MET A 47 18.94 -10.17 -1.26
C MET A 47 19.04 -11.69 -1.50
N ILE A 48 18.42 -12.21 -2.55
CA ILE A 48 18.49 -13.63 -2.90
C ILE A 48 19.95 -14.02 -3.21
N ALA A 49 20.65 -13.22 -4.02
CA ALA A 49 22.05 -13.46 -4.35
C ALA A 49 22.94 -13.45 -3.09
N LEU A 50 22.72 -12.48 -2.19
CA LEU A 50 23.41 -12.42 -0.91
C LEU A 50 23.14 -13.68 -0.06
N ALA A 51 21.88 -14.08 0.06
CA ALA A 51 21.49 -15.28 0.80
C ALA A 51 22.09 -16.57 0.19
N GLN A 52 22.12 -16.67 -1.14
CA GLN A 52 22.77 -17.79 -1.84
C GLN A 52 24.28 -17.79 -1.59
N SER A 53 24.95 -16.63 -1.66
CA SER A 53 26.39 -16.53 -1.41
C SER A 53 26.76 -16.94 0.02
N LEU A 54 25.93 -16.61 1.01
CA LEU A 54 26.11 -17.07 2.39
C LEU A 54 25.98 -18.60 2.48
N ARG A 55 25.08 -19.21 1.71
CA ARG A 55 24.87 -20.66 1.69
C ARG A 55 26.05 -21.45 1.12
N GLU A 56 26.94 -20.81 0.37
CA GLU A 56 28.16 -21.44 -0.15
C GLU A 56 29.27 -21.56 0.90
N LEU A 57 29.16 -20.82 2.01
CA LEU A 57 30.16 -20.90 3.08
C LEU A 57 30.13 -22.29 3.76
N PRO A 58 31.29 -22.93 3.96
CA PRO A 58 31.36 -24.29 4.50
C PRO A 58 30.77 -24.40 5.92
N SER A 59 30.87 -23.33 6.72
CA SER A 59 30.25 -23.25 8.05
C SER A 59 28.72 -23.30 7.99
N ILE A 60 28.12 -22.61 7.02
CA ILE A 60 26.67 -22.56 6.84
C ILE A 60 26.15 -23.88 6.27
N GLN A 61 26.89 -24.52 5.37
CA GLN A 61 26.53 -25.86 4.87
C GLN A 61 26.55 -26.91 5.99
N ALA A 62 27.59 -26.90 6.83
CA ALA A 62 27.65 -27.77 8.02
C ALA A 62 26.49 -27.52 8.97
N PHE A 63 26.14 -26.25 9.21
CA PHE A 63 24.99 -25.88 10.05
C PHE A 63 23.66 -26.38 9.48
N ILE A 64 23.38 -26.16 8.19
CA ILE A 64 22.15 -26.61 7.52
C ILE A 64 22.03 -28.13 7.59
N LYS A 65 23.13 -28.85 7.41
CA LYS A 65 23.15 -30.32 7.51
C LYS A 65 22.80 -30.79 8.92
N HIS A 66 23.26 -30.06 9.94
CA HIS A 66 23.00 -30.39 11.34
C HIS A 66 21.59 -29.99 11.80
N TYR A 67 21.07 -28.87 11.30
CA TYR A 67 19.74 -28.33 11.65
C TYR A 67 18.91 -28.08 10.37
N PRO A 68 18.27 -29.11 9.80
CA PRO A 68 17.57 -29.00 8.53
C PRO A 68 16.26 -28.19 8.59
N GLY A 69 15.82 -27.72 9.78
CA GLY A 69 14.65 -26.83 9.93
C GLY A 69 13.30 -27.45 9.60
N ILE A 70 13.27 -28.75 9.29
CA ILE A 70 12.04 -29.52 9.10
C ILE A 70 11.54 -30.03 10.46
N ALA A 71 10.24 -29.89 10.72
CA ALA A 71 9.60 -30.54 11.84
C ALA A 71 9.59 -32.05 11.59
N GLN A 72 10.67 -32.74 11.98
CA GLN A 72 10.79 -34.19 11.82
C GLN A 72 9.74 -34.99 12.62
N SER A 73 8.95 -34.31 13.45
CA SER A 73 7.96 -34.91 14.36
C SER A 73 6.50 -34.65 13.95
N ALA A 74 6.24 -33.98 12.83
CA ALA A 74 4.87 -33.86 12.34
C ALA A 74 4.51 -35.16 11.59
N PRO A 75 3.55 -35.98 12.08
CA PRO A 75 3.09 -37.13 11.33
C PRO A 75 2.61 -36.68 9.94
N SER A 76 2.91 -37.47 8.90
CA SER A 76 2.38 -37.23 7.57
C SER A 76 0.86 -37.14 7.66
N VAL A 77 0.30 -35.97 7.30
CA VAL A 77 -1.14 -35.73 7.36
C VAL A 77 -1.77 -36.38 6.14
N ASP A 78 -1.98 -37.69 6.20
CA ASP A 78 -2.52 -38.49 5.09
C ASP A 78 -4.02 -38.20 4.86
N SER A 79 -4.71 -37.64 5.86
CA SER A 79 -6.15 -37.32 5.82
C SER A 79 -6.47 -35.87 5.38
N GLY A 80 -5.45 -35.10 4.98
CA GLY A 80 -5.59 -33.68 4.63
C GLY A 80 -5.97 -32.78 5.80
N PHE A 81 -6.16 -31.47 5.55
CA PHE A 81 -6.51 -30.53 6.63
C PHE A 81 -7.93 -30.78 7.17
N PRO A 82 -8.15 -30.74 8.49
CA PRO A 82 -9.48 -30.77 9.09
C PRO A 82 -10.44 -29.74 8.50
N TRP A 83 -11.72 -30.08 8.38
CA TRP A 83 -12.72 -29.21 7.73
C TRP A 83 -12.88 -27.85 8.43
N TRP A 84 -12.76 -27.81 9.76
CA TRP A 84 -12.87 -26.57 10.54
C TRP A 84 -11.71 -25.61 10.28
N LEU A 85 -10.49 -26.13 10.03
CA LEU A 85 -9.34 -25.31 9.64
C LEU A 85 -9.54 -24.70 8.25
N ARG A 86 -10.12 -25.48 7.32
CA ARG A 86 -10.46 -24.98 5.99
C ARG A 86 -11.49 -23.85 6.06
N LEU A 87 -12.51 -24.01 6.92
CA LEU A 87 -13.52 -22.98 7.14
C LEU A 87 -12.92 -21.72 7.79
N GLN A 88 -12.06 -21.88 8.81
CA GLN A 88 -11.37 -20.76 9.44
C GLN A 88 -10.49 -20.00 8.43
N HIS A 89 -9.76 -20.73 7.59
CA HIS A 89 -8.92 -20.12 6.55
C HIS A 89 -9.77 -19.35 5.54
N PHE A 90 -10.89 -19.91 5.11
CA PHE A 90 -11.83 -19.25 4.22
C PHE A 90 -12.44 -17.99 4.85
N LEU A 91 -12.84 -18.06 6.13
CA LEU A 91 -13.39 -16.92 6.85
C LEU A 91 -12.34 -15.80 7.03
N ASN A 92 -11.08 -16.16 7.31
CA ASN A 92 -9.98 -15.20 7.37
C ASN A 92 -9.79 -14.48 6.02
N MET A 93 -9.85 -15.21 4.90
CA MET A 93 -9.79 -14.62 3.57
C MET A 93 -10.96 -13.66 3.30
N ILE A 94 -12.17 -13.98 3.76
CA ILE A 94 -13.34 -13.09 3.67
C ILE A 94 -13.11 -11.81 4.46
N PHE A 95 -12.65 -11.88 5.71
CA PHE A 95 -12.37 -10.70 6.51
C PHE A 95 -11.27 -9.84 5.91
N MET A 96 -10.19 -10.46 5.42
CA MET A 96 -9.13 -9.75 4.72
C MET A 96 -9.65 -9.00 3.49
N MET A 97 -10.55 -9.60 2.70
CA MET A 97 -11.18 -8.91 1.56
C MET A 97 -11.93 -7.65 1.98
N PHE A 98 -12.74 -7.71 3.05
CA PHE A 98 -13.47 -6.54 3.55
C PHE A 98 -12.55 -5.45 4.08
N ILE A 99 -11.53 -5.81 4.85
CA ILE A 99 -10.53 -4.88 5.40
C ILE A 99 -9.79 -4.19 4.26
N ILE A 100 -9.34 -4.93 3.25
CA ILE A 100 -8.63 -4.38 2.09
C ILE A 100 -9.54 -3.41 1.32
N ARG A 101 -10.79 -3.81 1.05
CA ARG A 101 -11.75 -2.94 0.33
C ARG A 101 -12.02 -1.65 1.09
N ALA A 102 -12.28 -1.74 2.40
CA ALA A 102 -12.50 -0.58 3.24
C ALA A 102 -11.25 0.30 3.33
N GLY A 103 -10.07 -0.29 3.49
CA GLY A 103 -8.80 0.42 3.53
C GLY A 103 -8.50 1.18 2.24
N ILE A 104 -8.74 0.58 1.07
CA ILE A 104 -8.59 1.23 -0.23
C ILE A 104 -9.57 2.41 -0.38
N GLN A 105 -10.82 2.25 0.07
CA GLN A 105 -11.81 3.32 0.01
C GLN A 105 -11.42 4.51 0.90
N ILE A 106 -11.03 4.26 2.16
CA ILE A 106 -10.55 5.30 3.08
C ILE A 106 -9.34 6.04 2.50
N LEU A 107 -8.43 5.29 1.85
CA LEU A 107 -7.24 5.84 1.21
C LEU A 107 -7.58 6.72 -0.01
N ALA A 108 -8.62 6.36 -0.76
CA ALA A 108 -9.13 7.15 -1.87
C ALA A 108 -9.84 8.43 -1.40
N ASP A 109 -10.59 8.36 -0.29
CA ASP A 109 -11.30 9.50 0.31
C ASP A 109 -10.33 10.50 0.98
N HIS A 110 -9.20 10.01 1.50
CA HIS A 110 -8.10 10.84 2.01
C HIS A 110 -6.85 10.74 1.11
N PRO A 111 -6.85 11.40 -0.06
CA PRO A 111 -5.79 11.26 -1.07
C PRO A 111 -4.44 11.87 -0.65
N ARG A 112 -4.31 12.32 0.60
CA ARG A 112 -3.12 12.93 1.18
C ARG A 112 -2.86 12.32 2.55
N LEU A 113 -1.71 11.70 2.75
CA LEU A 113 -1.27 11.29 4.08
C LEU A 113 -0.23 12.25 4.63
N TYR A 114 -0.40 12.60 5.90
CA TYR A 114 0.47 13.49 6.65
C TYR A 114 1.16 12.71 7.77
N TRP A 115 2.44 13.01 8.01
CA TRP A 115 3.16 12.44 9.16
C TRP A 115 2.92 13.23 10.44
N LYS A 116 2.61 14.52 10.30
CA LYS A 116 2.35 15.45 11.41
C LYS A 116 0.85 15.60 11.65
N ARG A 117 0.48 15.68 12.94
CA ARG A 117 -0.91 15.88 13.38
C ARG A 117 -1.51 17.20 12.88
N ASP A 118 -0.66 18.19 12.63
CA ASP A 118 -1.07 19.54 12.24
C ASP A 118 -1.59 19.63 10.80
N CYS A 119 -1.49 18.54 10.00
CA CYS A 119 -2.00 18.43 8.63
C CYS A 119 -1.74 19.67 7.76
N THR A 120 -0.58 20.31 7.93
CA THR A 120 -0.27 21.58 7.28
C THR A 120 -0.02 21.35 5.79
N PRO A 121 -0.61 22.18 4.90
CA PRO A 121 -0.38 22.07 3.46
C PRO A 121 1.13 22.06 3.15
N GLY A 122 1.61 21.02 2.45
CA GLY A 122 3.04 20.85 2.14
C GLY A 122 3.83 19.92 3.06
N THR A 123 3.23 19.41 4.15
CA THR A 123 3.84 18.37 5.03
C THR A 123 3.37 16.94 4.77
N ASP A 124 2.55 16.76 3.74
CA ASP A 124 2.15 15.45 3.26
C ASP A 124 3.35 14.67 2.69
N TRP A 125 3.35 13.36 2.97
CA TRP A 125 4.38 12.43 2.52
C TRP A 125 3.90 11.54 1.37
N PHE A 126 2.59 11.54 1.10
CA PHE A 126 1.98 10.78 0.01
C PHE A 126 0.80 11.55 -0.57
N ARG A 127 0.73 11.64 -1.91
CA ARG A 127 -0.36 12.32 -2.64
C ARG A 127 -0.86 11.46 -3.80
N PHE A 128 -2.18 11.35 -3.94
CA PHE A 128 -2.88 10.84 -5.13
C PHE A 128 -3.38 11.95 -6.07
N GLN A 129 -3.22 13.23 -5.69
CA GLN A 129 -3.77 14.38 -6.40
C GLN A 129 -2.73 15.49 -6.64
N ARG A 130 -3.06 16.43 -7.55
CA ARG A 130 -2.24 17.61 -7.88
C ARG A 130 -1.88 18.44 -6.64
N PRO A 131 -0.73 19.14 -6.66
CA PRO A 131 -0.36 20.06 -5.58
C PRO A 131 -1.42 21.14 -5.39
N VAL A 132 -1.59 21.56 -4.13
CA VAL A 132 -2.46 22.68 -3.76
C VAL A 132 -1.97 23.94 -4.47
N PRO A 133 -2.83 24.67 -5.21
CA PRO A 133 -2.44 25.93 -5.83
C PRO A 133 -2.27 27.01 -4.75
N GLU A 134 -1.08 27.61 -4.68
CA GLU A 134 -0.70 28.59 -3.63
C GLU A 134 -1.28 30.01 -3.87
N GLY A 135 -1.87 30.27 -5.04
CA GLY A 135 -2.35 31.60 -5.46
C GLY A 135 -3.87 31.79 -5.49
N ARG A 136 -4.67 30.82 -5.03
CA ARG A 136 -6.14 30.93 -4.93
C ARG A 136 -6.67 30.35 -3.64
N VAL A 137 -7.75 30.91 -3.12
CA VAL A 137 -8.54 30.25 -2.07
C VAL A 137 -9.09 28.95 -2.67
N TRP A 138 -8.70 27.82 -2.10
CA TRP A 138 -9.22 26.51 -2.48
C TRP A 138 -10.16 26.02 -1.39
N THR A 139 -11.29 25.44 -1.81
CA THR A 139 -12.21 24.77 -0.90
C THR A 139 -11.87 23.29 -0.85
N ALA A 140 -12.32 22.56 0.18
CA ALA A 140 -12.10 21.11 0.29
C ALA A 140 -12.67 20.29 -0.90
N LYS A 141 -13.50 20.93 -1.74
CA LYS A 141 -14.10 20.34 -2.96
C LYS A 141 -13.41 20.75 -4.26
N ASP A 142 -12.34 21.57 -4.21
CA ASP A 142 -11.54 21.92 -5.38
C ASP A 142 -10.44 20.88 -5.66
#